data_AF-A0A7M2RNP2-F1
#
_entry.id   AF-A0A7M2RNP2-F1
#
_cell.length_a   1.000
_cell.length_b   1.000
_cell.length_c   1.000
_cell.angle_alpha   90.00
_cell.angle_beta   90.00
_cell.angle_gamma   90.00
#
_symmetry.space_group_name_H-M   'P 1'
#
loop_
_entity.id
_entity.type
_entity.pdbx_description
1 polymer ?
#
loop_
_entity_poly.entity_id
_entity_poly.type
_entity_poly.pdbx_seq_one_letter_code
_entity_poly.pdbx_strand_id
1 'polypeptide(L)'
;MTDQGPEKMCDVSLDSETNDEKEVTRLSFPVTEMGDTYYLVGGKTKLETEEKDTDKNSTSSNKKSASEEDSQTDRNAISSPEENQQASNGEEENTEMPEHTCTISIECSTILNNWGNLKQSKSSFVPSDGWIMGSTTVEYDPGETVYDVLYRVCRETGIHMDATYTPAYSSYYVRGINQLYEFDCGELSGWMYRVNGWYPNYGCSKYEVSDGDNIEWRYTCDLGRDVGDEYMGD
;
A
#
# COMPACT_ATOMS: atom_id res chain seq x y z
N MET A 1 31.99 -4.85 -12.70
CA MET A 1 31.34 -5.50 -11.56
C MET A 1 29.92 -5.78 -11.98
N THR A 2 29.49 -7.04 -11.95
CA THR A 2 28.08 -7.39 -12.10
C THR A 2 27.38 -6.96 -10.83
N ASP A 3 26.42 -6.05 -10.97
CA ASP A 3 25.50 -5.66 -9.91
C ASP A 3 24.67 -6.90 -9.58
N GLN A 4 25.05 -7.60 -8.51
CA GLN A 4 24.23 -8.69 -8.00
C GLN A 4 23.17 -8.01 -7.15
N GLY A 5 21.91 -8.16 -7.55
CA GLY A 5 20.78 -7.67 -6.78
C GLY A 5 20.82 -8.20 -5.34
N PRO A 6 20.06 -7.60 -4.43
CA PRO A 6 20.05 -8.01 -3.04
C PRO A 6 19.70 -9.50 -2.90
N GLU A 7 20.65 -10.30 -2.40
CA GLU A 7 20.46 -11.73 -2.12
C GLU A 7 20.29 -11.96 -0.61
N LYS A 8 19.48 -12.97 -0.26
CA LYS A 8 19.28 -13.37 1.14
C LYS A 8 20.57 -13.98 1.71
N MET A 9 21.22 -13.27 2.62
CA MET A 9 22.53 -13.66 3.20
C MET A 9 22.44 -14.78 4.24
N CYS A 10 21.44 -14.76 5.11
CA CYS A 10 21.27 -15.79 6.14
C CYS A 10 19.83 -15.85 6.65
N ASP A 11 19.47 -16.99 7.25
CA ASP A 11 18.27 -17.10 8.05
C ASP A 11 18.49 -16.43 9.42
N VAL A 12 17.47 -15.73 9.91
CA VAL A 12 17.44 -15.17 11.26
C VAL A 12 16.85 -16.22 12.20
N SER A 13 17.53 -16.51 13.30
CA SER A 13 16.93 -17.30 14.38
C SER A 13 16.26 -16.38 15.39
N LEU A 14 15.06 -16.79 15.82
CA LEU A 14 14.27 -16.11 16.84
C LEU A 14 14.27 -16.97 18.10
N ASP A 15 14.80 -16.41 19.18
CA ASP A 15 14.76 -17.03 20.50
C ASP A 15 14.05 -16.09 21.48
N SER A 16 13.35 -16.65 22.46
CA SER A 16 12.74 -15.90 23.57
C SER A 16 13.46 -16.26 24.86
N GLU A 17 14.01 -15.26 25.55
CA GLU A 17 14.60 -15.41 26.87
C GLU A 17 13.80 -14.58 27.89
N THR A 18 13.55 -15.13 29.08
CA THR A 18 12.97 -14.37 30.20
C THR A 18 14.10 -13.87 31.08
N ASN A 19 14.29 -12.55 31.13
CA ASN A 19 15.25 -11.92 32.04
C ASN A 19 14.52 -10.86 32.88
N ASP A 20 14.66 -10.93 34.20
CA ASP A 20 14.03 -10.01 35.16
C ASP A 20 12.53 -9.74 34.88
N GLU A 21 11.75 -10.82 34.73
CA GLU A 21 10.29 -10.80 34.45
C GLU A 21 9.87 -10.10 33.14
N LYS A 22 10.81 -9.80 32.25
CA LYS A 22 10.53 -9.28 30.90
C LYS A 22 10.86 -10.33 29.86
N GLU A 23 9.90 -10.56 28.96
CA GLU A 23 10.13 -11.36 27.76
C GLU A 23 11.01 -10.57 26.80
N VAL A 24 12.17 -11.13 26.47
CA VAL A 24 13.13 -10.57 25.52
C VAL A 24 13.14 -11.46 24.30
N THR A 25 12.76 -10.91 23.15
CA THR A 25 12.97 -11.56 21.85
C THR A 25 14.40 -11.27 21.39
N ARG A 26 15.17 -12.32 21.16
CA ARG A 26 16.54 -12.27 20.65
C ARG A 26 16.53 -12.66 19.18
N LEU A 27 16.99 -11.74 18.34
CA LEU A 27 17.28 -12.01 16.94
C LEU A 27 18.78 -12.32 16.82
N SER A 28 19.12 -13.52 16.36
CA SER A 28 20.50 -13.91 16.08
C SER A 28 20.66 -14.20 14.58
N PHE A 29 21.68 -13.63 13.97
CA PHE A 29 22.01 -13.86 12.57
C PHE A 29 23.53 -13.92 12.43
N PRO A 30 24.11 -15.00 11.87
CA PRO A 30 25.55 -15.09 11.67
C PRO A 30 25.99 -14.19 10.51
N VAL A 31 26.94 -13.30 10.75
CA VAL A 31 27.57 -12.48 9.69
C VAL A 31 28.83 -13.20 9.22
N THR A 32 28.76 -13.86 8.06
CA THR A 32 29.81 -14.75 7.53
C THR A 32 30.76 -14.09 6.52
N GLU A 33 30.44 -12.88 6.05
CA GLU A 33 31.27 -12.08 5.15
C GLU A 33 31.13 -10.61 5.55
N MET A 34 32.22 -9.82 5.49
CA MET A 34 32.26 -8.41 5.90
C MET A 34 32.35 -7.47 4.69
N GLY A 35 31.25 -6.81 4.34
CA GLY A 35 31.21 -5.56 3.58
C GLY A 35 31.06 -4.34 4.51
N ASP A 36 30.95 -3.14 3.95
CA ASP A 36 31.12 -1.88 4.70
C ASP A 36 29.91 -1.44 5.55
N THR A 37 28.68 -1.91 5.27
CA THR A 37 27.47 -1.49 6.01
C THR A 37 26.35 -2.54 5.96
N TYR A 38 25.69 -2.78 7.10
CA TYR A 38 24.55 -3.69 7.25
C TYR A 38 23.36 -2.95 7.88
N TYR A 39 22.15 -3.23 7.40
CA TYR A 39 20.92 -2.71 7.98
C TYR A 39 20.12 -3.84 8.63
N LEU A 40 19.66 -3.58 9.86
CA LEU A 40 18.61 -4.39 10.49
C LEU A 40 17.31 -3.61 10.39
N VAL A 41 16.43 -4.06 9.51
CA VAL A 41 15.11 -3.49 9.34
C VAL A 41 14.13 -4.28 10.20
N GLY A 42 13.69 -3.68 11.30
CA GLY A 42 12.68 -4.25 12.19
C GLY A 42 11.44 -3.38 12.20
N GLY A 43 10.26 -3.98 11.96
CA GLY A 43 8.95 -3.34 12.09
C GLY A 43 8.09 -4.08 13.10
N LYS A 44 7.30 -3.36 13.90
CA LYS A 44 6.33 -3.96 14.83
C LYS A 44 4.96 -3.97 14.16
N THR A 45 4.51 -5.13 13.69
CA THR A 45 3.12 -5.30 13.23
C THR A 45 2.23 -5.47 14.46
N LYS A 46 1.67 -4.37 14.97
CA LYS A 46 0.66 -4.43 16.02
C LYS A 46 -0.72 -4.53 15.36
N LEU A 47 -1.34 -5.70 15.42
CA LEU A 47 -2.80 -5.81 15.32
C LEU A 47 -3.35 -5.40 16.69
N GLU A 48 -3.74 -4.15 16.87
CA GLU A 48 -4.42 -3.72 18.09
C GLU A 48 -5.86 -4.23 18.07
N THR A 49 -6.16 -5.18 18.96
CA THR A 49 -7.54 -5.55 19.29
C THR A 49 -7.98 -4.60 20.39
N GLU A 50 -8.88 -3.67 20.08
CA GLU A 50 -9.40 -2.70 21.05
C GLU A 50 -10.32 -3.40 22.08
N GLU A 51 -9.93 -3.36 23.36
CA GLU A 51 -10.85 -3.56 24.47
C GLU A 51 -11.72 -2.30 24.63
N LYS A 52 -13.04 -2.48 24.50
CA LYS A 52 -14.04 -1.43 24.75
C LYS A 52 -14.19 -1.21 26.24
N ASP A 53 -13.86 -0.01 26.70
CA ASP A 53 -14.43 0.54 27.93
C ASP A 53 -15.45 1.63 27.59
N THR A 54 -16.63 1.48 28.19
CA THR A 54 -17.83 2.26 27.88
C THR A 54 -18.05 3.23 29.01
N ASP A 55 -18.15 4.54 28.74
CA ASP A 55 -18.96 5.38 29.61
C ASP A 55 -19.59 6.59 28.89
N LYS A 56 -20.85 6.81 29.26
CA LYS A 56 -21.79 7.79 28.73
C LYS A 56 -21.55 9.16 29.38
N ASN A 57 -21.85 10.26 28.67
CA ASN A 57 -23.09 11.04 28.90
C ASN A 57 -23.12 12.39 28.15
N SER A 58 -24.35 12.75 27.75
CA SER A 58 -24.98 14.09 27.63
C SER A 58 -24.56 15.01 26.49
N THR A 59 -25.36 15.17 25.42
CA THR A 59 -26.69 15.83 25.25
C THR A 59 -26.59 17.34 25.05
N SER A 60 -26.95 17.81 23.84
CA SER A 60 -27.96 18.88 23.56
C SER A 60 -27.89 19.23 22.06
N SER A 61 -28.81 18.73 21.23
CA SER A 61 -30.12 19.32 20.87
C SER A 61 -30.03 20.63 20.07
N ASN A 62 -30.37 20.57 18.77
CA ASN A 62 -31.43 21.42 18.25
C ASN A 62 -32.12 20.83 17.01
N LYS A 63 -33.40 21.18 16.87
CA LYS A 63 -34.47 20.50 16.11
C LYS A 63 -35.13 21.48 15.12
N LYS A 64 -35.83 20.92 14.12
CA LYS A 64 -36.87 21.49 13.21
C LYS A 64 -36.36 22.05 11.87
N SER A 65 -37.04 21.90 10.73
CA SER A 65 -38.38 21.41 10.31
C SER A 65 -38.23 20.87 8.88
N ALA A 66 -38.81 19.73 8.44
CA ALA A 66 -40.22 19.43 8.13
C ALA A 66 -40.84 20.26 6.98
N SER A 67 -41.01 19.64 5.81
CA SER A 67 -42.23 19.69 4.98
C SER A 67 -42.23 18.57 3.93
N GLU A 68 -43.35 17.85 3.90
CA GLU A 68 -43.74 16.75 3.03
C GLU A 68 -44.17 17.25 1.64
N GLU A 69 -44.05 16.41 0.60
CA GLU A 69 -45.20 16.08 -0.26
C GLU A 69 -44.96 14.82 -1.11
N ASP A 70 -46.07 14.14 -1.33
CA ASP A 70 -46.32 12.77 -1.79
C ASP A 70 -46.59 12.72 -3.30
N SER A 71 -46.30 11.60 -3.97
CA SER A 71 -47.17 10.98 -4.99
C SER A 71 -46.62 9.64 -5.48
N GLN A 72 -47.46 8.60 -5.31
CA GLN A 72 -47.31 7.21 -5.74
C GLN A 72 -47.64 6.97 -7.23
N THR A 73 -47.46 5.69 -7.63
CA THR A 73 -48.03 4.88 -8.74
C THR A 73 -46.99 4.48 -9.82
N ASP A 74 -46.89 3.25 -10.32
CA ASP A 74 -47.58 1.97 -10.12
C ASP A 74 -46.74 0.81 -10.74
N ARG A 75 -47.23 -0.42 -10.53
CA ARG A 75 -46.60 -1.77 -10.67
C ARG A 75 -46.40 -2.34 -12.10
N ASN A 76 -45.44 -3.27 -12.25
CA ASN A 76 -45.55 -4.67 -12.78
C ASN A 76 -44.15 -5.21 -13.18
N ALA A 77 -43.59 -6.29 -12.64
CA ALA A 77 -43.93 -7.73 -12.70
C ALA A 77 -43.38 -8.51 -13.93
N ILE A 78 -42.25 -9.21 -13.71
CA ILE A 78 -41.91 -10.61 -14.04
C ILE A 78 -41.96 -11.11 -15.52
N SER A 79 -40.83 -11.58 -16.05
CA SER A 79 -40.57 -12.98 -16.50
C SER A 79 -39.30 -13.15 -17.35
N SER A 80 -38.41 -14.06 -16.95
CA SER A 80 -37.41 -14.77 -17.80
C SER A 80 -38.12 -15.84 -18.68
N PRO A 81 -37.48 -16.54 -19.66
CA PRO A 81 -36.50 -17.62 -19.37
C PRO A 81 -35.41 -17.95 -20.44
N GLU A 82 -34.42 -18.72 -19.95
CA GLU A 82 -33.66 -19.85 -20.58
C GLU A 82 -32.80 -19.62 -21.84
N GLU A 83 -31.48 -19.84 -21.78
CA GLU A 83 -30.72 -21.11 -21.73
C GLU A 83 -30.52 -21.75 -23.12
N ASN A 84 -29.25 -21.83 -23.55
CA ASN A 84 -28.82 -22.82 -24.53
C ASN A 84 -27.36 -23.22 -24.26
N GLN A 85 -27.18 -24.47 -23.84
CA GLN A 85 -25.89 -25.14 -23.69
C GLN A 85 -25.53 -25.83 -25.01
N GLN A 86 -24.27 -25.75 -25.44
CA GLN A 86 -23.66 -26.85 -26.20
C GLN A 86 -22.15 -26.89 -25.97
N ALA A 87 -21.70 -28.03 -25.43
CA ALA A 87 -20.33 -28.38 -25.14
C ALA A 87 -19.48 -28.67 -26.40
N SER A 88 -18.17 -28.42 -26.29
CA SER A 88 -17.14 -29.02 -27.14
C SER A 88 -15.89 -29.28 -26.30
N ASN A 89 -15.55 -30.56 -26.11
CA ASN A 89 -14.30 -31.03 -25.54
C ASN A 89 -13.12 -30.59 -26.41
N GLY A 90 -12.18 -29.87 -25.82
CA GLY A 90 -10.78 -29.82 -26.21
C GLY A 90 -9.95 -29.99 -24.95
N GLU A 91 -9.18 -31.07 -24.85
CA GLU A 91 -8.10 -31.17 -23.87
C GLU A 91 -6.98 -30.23 -24.33
N GLU A 92 -7.15 -28.94 -24.02
CA GLU A 92 -6.07 -27.97 -24.01
C GLU A 92 -5.47 -27.99 -22.61
N GLU A 93 -4.15 -28.16 -22.55
CA GLU A 93 -3.38 -27.96 -21.33
C GLU A 93 -3.47 -26.46 -21.00
N ASN A 94 -4.57 -26.07 -20.35
CA ASN A 94 -4.90 -24.71 -19.99
C ASN A 94 -4.00 -24.32 -18.81
N THR A 95 -2.85 -23.71 -19.09
CA THR A 95 -2.27 -22.80 -18.12
C THR A 95 -3.21 -21.60 -18.04
N GLU A 96 -4.25 -21.70 -17.22
CA GLU A 96 -5.10 -20.56 -16.88
C GLU A 96 -4.16 -19.45 -16.41
N MET A 97 -4.09 -18.37 -17.18
CA MET A 97 -3.53 -17.14 -16.65
C MET A 97 -4.34 -16.82 -15.39
N PRO A 98 -3.70 -16.47 -14.27
CA PRO A 98 -4.42 -16.20 -13.05
C PRO A 98 -5.50 -15.16 -13.33
N GLU A 99 -6.75 -15.54 -13.05
CA GLU A 99 -7.86 -14.59 -13.03
C GLU A 99 -7.55 -13.58 -11.91
N HIS A 100 -7.70 -12.28 -12.19
CA HIS A 100 -7.41 -11.17 -11.25
C HIS A 100 -5.93 -10.83 -11.06
N THR A 101 -5.39 -10.08 -12.01
CA THR A 101 -4.04 -9.50 -11.91
C THR A 101 -4.06 -7.98 -12.01
N CYS A 102 -3.08 -7.35 -11.38
CA CYS A 102 -2.77 -5.93 -11.55
C CYS A 102 -1.25 -5.76 -11.69
N THR A 103 -0.80 -4.60 -12.15
CA THR A 103 0.63 -4.23 -12.12
C THR A 103 0.88 -3.23 -11.01
N ILE A 104 1.96 -3.42 -10.27
CA ILE A 104 2.41 -2.49 -9.23
C ILE A 104 3.87 -2.09 -9.45
N SER A 105 4.19 -0.84 -9.16
CA SER A 105 5.57 -0.33 -9.14
C SER A 105 5.79 0.68 -8.02
N ILE A 106 7.04 0.82 -7.57
CA ILE A 106 7.44 1.74 -6.50
C ILE A 106 8.71 2.48 -6.94
N GLU A 107 8.62 3.80 -7.08
CA GLU A 107 9.74 4.65 -7.52
C GLU A 107 9.92 5.92 -6.69
N CYS A 108 11.16 6.40 -6.66
CA CYS A 108 11.58 7.62 -5.98
C CYS A 108 12.57 8.45 -6.82
N SER A 109 12.48 8.36 -8.16
CA SER A 109 13.39 9.04 -9.09
C SER A 109 13.42 10.57 -8.94
N THR A 110 12.35 11.19 -8.44
CA THR A 110 12.30 12.63 -8.11
C THR A 110 13.41 13.05 -7.13
N ILE A 111 13.82 12.17 -6.21
CA ILE A 111 14.90 12.44 -5.25
C ILE A 111 16.24 12.65 -5.96
N LEU A 112 16.48 11.99 -7.10
CA LEU A 112 17.74 12.12 -7.86
C LEU A 112 17.97 13.56 -8.33
N ASN A 113 16.89 14.28 -8.64
CA ASN A 113 16.94 15.70 -9.01
C ASN A 113 16.86 16.65 -7.80
N ASN A 114 16.60 16.11 -6.60
CA ASN A 114 16.38 16.87 -5.36
C ASN A 114 17.36 16.45 -4.24
N TRP A 115 18.52 15.89 -4.59
CA TRP A 115 19.46 15.30 -3.63
C TRP A 115 19.89 16.26 -2.52
N GLY A 116 19.99 17.56 -2.80
CA GLY A 116 20.35 18.58 -1.81
C GLY A 116 19.32 18.75 -0.69
N ASN A 117 18.07 18.35 -0.90
CA ASN A 117 16.99 18.42 0.09
C ASN A 117 16.80 17.11 0.85
N LEU A 118 17.43 16.02 0.38
CA LEU A 118 17.34 14.71 1.02
C LEU A 118 18.09 14.72 2.35
N LYS A 119 17.45 14.24 3.43
CA LYS A 119 18.14 13.98 4.69
C LYS A 119 19.29 13.00 4.46
N GLN A 120 20.49 13.36 4.87
CA GLN A 120 21.71 12.58 4.59
C GLN A 120 21.63 11.10 5.00
N SER A 121 20.95 10.79 6.11
CA SER A 121 20.75 9.43 6.62
C SER A 121 19.89 8.53 5.72
N LYS A 122 19.25 9.10 4.68
CA LYS A 122 18.36 8.41 3.77
C LYS A 122 19.02 8.02 2.45
N SER A 123 20.20 8.58 2.16
CA SER A 123 20.92 8.40 0.89
C SER A 123 21.10 6.94 0.46
N SER A 124 21.36 6.02 1.40
CA SER A 124 21.54 4.59 1.13
C SER A 124 20.26 3.86 0.70
N PHE A 125 19.09 4.48 0.83
CA PHE A 125 17.80 3.90 0.48
C PHE A 125 17.25 4.42 -0.85
N VAL A 126 18.02 5.23 -1.58
CA VAL A 126 17.64 5.73 -2.90
C VAL A 126 18.40 4.94 -3.96
N PRO A 127 17.72 4.07 -4.74
CA PRO A 127 18.33 3.38 -5.87
C PRO A 127 18.84 4.38 -6.91
N SER A 128 19.96 4.05 -7.57
CA SER A 128 20.60 4.97 -8.52
C SER A 128 19.75 5.29 -9.76
N ASP A 129 18.82 4.40 -10.11
CA ASP A 129 17.85 4.56 -11.19
C ASP A 129 16.47 5.04 -10.69
N GLY A 130 16.31 5.22 -9.38
CA GLY A 130 15.07 5.65 -8.75
C GLY A 130 14.02 4.56 -8.59
N TRP A 131 14.27 3.31 -8.98
CA TRP A 131 13.28 2.23 -8.86
C TRP A 131 13.57 1.37 -7.63
N ILE A 132 12.66 1.45 -6.64
CA ILE A 132 12.70 0.53 -5.49
C ILE A 132 12.16 -0.82 -5.91
N MET A 133 11.11 -0.82 -6.74
CA MET A 133 10.55 -2.00 -7.37
C MET A 133 10.01 -1.60 -8.75
N GLY A 134 10.58 -2.19 -9.80
CA GLY A 134 10.06 -2.03 -11.15
C GLY A 134 8.65 -2.59 -11.31
N SER A 135 8.00 -2.26 -12.43
CA SER A 135 6.66 -2.76 -12.76
C SER A 135 6.62 -4.29 -12.69
N THR A 136 5.77 -4.79 -11.80
CA THR A 136 5.62 -6.22 -11.50
C THR A 136 4.13 -6.57 -11.56
N THR A 137 3.78 -7.60 -12.33
CA THR A 137 2.43 -8.17 -12.32
C THR A 137 2.25 -8.99 -11.05
N VAL A 138 1.16 -8.75 -10.32
CA VAL A 138 0.79 -9.48 -9.11
C VAL A 138 -0.66 -9.91 -9.20
N GLU A 139 -0.97 -11.08 -8.63
CA GLU A 139 -2.34 -11.51 -8.41
C GLU A 139 -2.96 -10.68 -7.27
N TYR A 140 -4.28 -10.52 -7.29
CA TYR A 140 -5.02 -9.89 -6.19
C TYR A 140 -6.31 -10.67 -5.91
N ASP A 141 -6.75 -10.68 -4.65
CA ASP A 141 -8.04 -11.26 -4.31
C ASP A 141 -9.15 -10.22 -4.53
N PRO A 142 -10.31 -10.59 -5.11
CA PRO A 142 -11.44 -9.68 -5.26
C PRO A 142 -11.82 -8.99 -3.94
N GLY A 143 -11.82 -7.65 -3.95
CA GLY A 143 -12.04 -6.82 -2.77
C GLY A 143 -10.76 -6.31 -2.10
N GLU A 144 -9.57 -6.76 -2.52
CA GLU A 144 -8.32 -6.10 -2.12
C GLU A 144 -8.29 -4.65 -2.59
N THR A 145 -7.80 -3.78 -1.72
CA THR A 145 -7.59 -2.37 -2.03
C THR A 145 -6.16 -2.10 -2.49
N VAL A 146 -5.89 -0.92 -3.07
CA VAL A 146 -4.51 -0.50 -3.40
C VAL A 146 -3.59 -0.56 -2.18
N TYR A 147 -4.11 -0.28 -0.98
CA TYR A 147 -3.35 -0.44 0.25
C TYR A 147 -2.99 -1.90 0.53
N ASP A 148 -3.93 -2.83 0.38
CA ASP A 148 -3.72 -4.25 0.68
C ASP A 148 -2.67 -4.86 -0.27
N VAL A 149 -2.78 -4.55 -1.57
CA VAL A 149 -1.79 -4.95 -2.57
C VAL A 149 -0.40 -4.39 -2.24
N LEU A 150 -0.28 -3.10 -1.93
CA LEU A 150 1.02 -2.52 -1.54
C LEU A 150 1.58 -3.22 -0.29
N TYR A 151 0.76 -3.37 0.75
CA TYR A 151 1.17 -3.95 2.03
C TYR A 151 1.68 -5.38 1.85
N ARG A 152 0.95 -6.21 1.10
CA ARG A 152 1.35 -7.59 0.79
C ARG A 152 2.65 -7.64 -0.01
N VAL A 153 2.73 -6.88 -1.10
CA VAL A 153 3.91 -6.86 -1.98
C VAL A 153 5.15 -6.39 -1.23
N CYS A 154 5.05 -5.37 -0.39
CA CYS A 154 6.18 -4.91 0.44
C CYS A 154 6.64 -6.00 1.41
N ARG A 155 5.70 -6.74 2.03
CA ARG A 155 6.05 -7.86 2.92
C ARG A 155 6.72 -9.02 2.21
N GLU A 156 6.24 -9.38 1.02
CA GLU A 156 6.77 -10.49 0.22
C GLU A 156 8.16 -10.18 -0.34
N THR A 157 8.42 -8.93 -0.68
CA THR A 157 9.70 -8.46 -1.25
C THR A 157 10.70 -7.97 -0.21
N GLY A 158 10.31 -7.91 1.07
CA GLY A 158 11.16 -7.39 2.13
C GLY A 158 11.38 -5.87 2.10
N ILE A 159 10.55 -5.15 1.36
CA ILE A 159 10.55 -3.68 1.33
C ILE A 159 9.86 -3.17 2.60
N HIS A 160 10.55 -2.32 3.35
CA HIS A 160 9.94 -1.66 4.50
C HIS A 160 8.72 -0.81 4.08
N MET A 161 7.63 -0.90 4.85
CA MET A 161 6.49 -0.02 4.72
C MET A 161 5.99 0.43 6.11
N ASP A 162 5.66 1.71 6.25
CA ASP A 162 5.04 2.29 7.45
C ASP A 162 3.80 3.09 7.06
N ALA A 163 2.66 2.75 7.67
CA ALA A 163 1.39 3.41 7.47
C ALA A 163 0.64 3.60 8.79
N THR A 164 -0.22 4.60 8.86
CA THR A 164 -1.09 4.86 10.02
C THR A 164 -2.54 4.95 9.58
N TYR A 165 -3.42 4.21 10.26
CA TYR A 165 -4.85 4.32 9.99
C TYR A 165 -5.35 5.70 10.41
N THR A 166 -6.05 6.38 9.50
CA THR A 166 -6.61 7.71 9.75
C THR A 166 -8.13 7.62 9.79
N PRO A 167 -8.77 7.58 10.98
CA PRO A 167 -10.20 7.34 11.12
C PRO A 167 -11.08 8.32 10.33
N ALA A 168 -10.68 9.60 10.29
CA ALA A 168 -11.40 10.66 9.57
C ALA A 168 -11.53 10.39 8.05
N TYR A 169 -10.61 9.63 7.47
CA TYR A 169 -10.62 9.27 6.05
C TYR A 169 -10.98 7.80 5.80
N SER A 170 -11.13 7.01 6.87
CA SER A 170 -11.32 5.56 6.80
C SER A 170 -10.30 4.88 5.88
N SER A 171 -9.05 5.32 5.98
CA SER A 171 -7.95 4.85 5.13
C SER A 171 -6.63 4.88 5.88
N TYR A 172 -5.74 3.96 5.53
CA TYR A 172 -4.34 4.07 5.89
C TYR A 172 -3.67 5.21 5.11
N TYR A 173 -2.85 5.96 5.83
CA TYR A 173 -1.93 6.95 5.26
C TYR A 173 -0.53 6.32 5.24
N VAL A 174 0.00 6.08 4.05
CA VAL A 174 1.33 5.50 3.83
C VAL A 174 2.37 6.59 3.97
N ARG A 175 3.13 6.55 5.06
CA ARG A 175 4.10 7.59 5.42
C ARG A 175 5.49 7.28 4.93
N GLY A 176 5.81 6.01 4.72
CA GLY A 176 7.13 5.61 4.26
C GLY A 176 7.16 4.26 3.57
N ILE A 177 7.99 4.17 2.53
CA ILE A 177 8.30 2.96 1.77
C ILE A 177 9.82 2.95 1.58
N ASN A 178 10.46 1.79 1.76
CA ASN A 178 11.91 1.62 1.69
C ASN A 178 12.70 2.61 2.57
N GLN A 179 12.28 2.80 3.82
CA GLN A 179 12.86 3.79 4.75
C GLN A 179 12.81 5.27 4.29
N LEU A 180 12.22 5.59 3.14
CA LEU A 180 12.00 6.97 2.68
C LEU A 180 10.62 7.41 3.14
N TYR A 181 10.58 8.43 4.00
CA TYR A 181 9.35 8.93 4.61
C TYR A 181 8.92 10.25 3.99
N GLU A 182 7.67 10.63 4.22
CA GLU A 182 7.24 12.02 4.10
C GLU A 182 8.24 12.96 4.80
N PHE A 183 8.46 14.12 4.19
CA PHE A 183 9.37 15.16 4.67
C PHE A 183 10.87 14.78 4.67
N ASP A 184 11.27 13.64 4.12
CA ASP A 184 12.70 13.28 4.01
C ASP A 184 13.43 14.02 2.89
N CYS A 185 12.71 14.56 1.89
CA CYS A 185 13.27 15.35 0.80
C CYS A 185 12.60 16.74 0.66
N GLY A 186 12.35 17.40 1.80
CA GLY A 186 11.70 18.71 1.88
C GLY A 186 10.26 18.65 2.40
N GLU A 187 9.71 19.78 2.85
CA GLU A 187 8.39 19.83 3.53
C GLU A 187 7.18 19.43 2.66
N LEU A 188 7.36 19.39 1.33
CA LEU A 188 6.33 19.00 0.37
C LEU A 188 6.53 17.56 -0.14
N SER A 189 7.48 16.82 0.44
CA SER A 189 7.84 15.48 0.00
C SER A 189 7.00 14.39 0.67
N GLY A 190 6.68 13.33 -0.06
CA GLY A 190 5.82 12.25 0.41
C GLY A 190 5.50 11.21 -0.67
N TRP A 191 4.68 10.22 -0.31
CA TRP A 191 4.25 9.15 -1.20
C TRP A 191 2.89 9.45 -1.82
N MET A 192 2.79 9.26 -3.13
CA MET A 192 1.55 9.37 -3.88
C MET A 192 1.29 8.06 -4.60
N TYR A 193 0.03 7.63 -4.61
CA TYR A 193 -0.39 6.51 -5.44
C TYR A 193 -1.14 7.03 -6.66
N ARG A 194 -0.94 6.33 -7.78
CA ARG A 194 -1.55 6.63 -9.07
C ARG A 194 -2.13 5.33 -9.60
N VAL A 195 -3.31 5.40 -10.21
CA VAL A 195 -3.95 4.23 -10.83
C VAL A 195 -4.35 4.59 -12.25
N ASN A 196 -3.92 3.77 -13.22
CA ASN A 196 -4.31 3.90 -14.64
C ASN A 196 -4.12 5.30 -15.23
N GLY A 197 -3.09 6.02 -14.83
CA GLY A 197 -2.83 7.35 -15.39
C GLY A 197 -3.20 8.54 -14.49
N TRP A 198 -3.94 8.31 -13.41
CA TRP A 198 -4.56 9.37 -12.62
C TRP A 198 -4.20 9.25 -11.13
N TYR A 199 -4.08 10.39 -10.46
CA TYR A 199 -3.85 10.50 -9.02
C TYR A 199 -5.18 10.62 -8.26
N PRO A 200 -5.63 9.56 -7.55
CA PRO A 200 -6.88 9.64 -6.80
C PRO A 200 -6.77 10.64 -5.64
N ASN A 201 -7.81 11.44 -5.46
CA ASN A 201 -7.90 12.44 -4.40
C ASN A 201 -8.52 11.90 -3.08
N TYR A 202 -8.44 10.58 -2.90
CA TYR A 202 -8.92 9.88 -1.71
C TYR A 202 -7.88 8.83 -1.29
N GLY A 203 -8.09 8.18 -0.15
CA GLY A 203 -7.10 7.24 0.41
C GLY A 203 -7.06 5.89 -0.32
N CYS A 204 -5.86 5.32 -0.42
CA CYS A 204 -5.60 4.04 -1.08
C CYS A 204 -6.39 2.83 -0.52
N SER A 205 -6.87 2.89 0.72
CA SER A 205 -7.75 1.84 1.30
C SER A 205 -9.20 1.92 0.81
N LYS A 206 -9.54 2.88 -0.06
CA LYS A 206 -10.88 3.03 -0.64
C LYS A 206 -10.93 2.73 -2.13
N TYR A 207 -9.78 2.47 -2.74
CA TYR A 207 -9.70 2.03 -4.13
C TYR A 207 -9.64 0.51 -4.12
N GLU A 208 -10.73 -0.16 -4.50
CA GLU A 208 -10.74 -1.60 -4.76
C GLU A 208 -10.11 -1.88 -6.12
N VAL A 209 -9.16 -2.83 -6.17
CA VAL A 209 -8.38 -3.14 -7.36
C VAL A 209 -9.24 -3.88 -8.39
N SER A 210 -9.06 -3.53 -9.66
CA SER A 210 -9.67 -4.19 -10.80
C SER A 210 -8.63 -4.90 -11.67
N ASP A 211 -9.07 -5.90 -12.42
CA ASP A 211 -8.21 -6.66 -13.32
C ASP A 211 -7.59 -5.73 -14.37
N GLY A 212 -6.27 -5.85 -14.53
CA GLY A 212 -5.46 -5.01 -15.41
C GLY A 212 -5.10 -3.63 -14.87
N ASP A 213 -5.48 -3.28 -13.63
CA ASP A 213 -5.10 -1.98 -13.05
C ASP A 213 -3.59 -1.81 -12.99
N ASN A 214 -3.12 -0.63 -13.40
CA ASN A 214 -1.73 -0.21 -13.23
C ASN A 214 -1.60 0.75 -12.05
N ILE A 215 -1.02 0.24 -10.96
CA ILE A 215 -0.80 0.93 -9.69
C ILE A 215 0.66 1.41 -9.62
N GLU A 216 0.86 2.69 -9.37
CA GLU A 216 2.20 3.28 -9.24
C GLU A 216 2.30 4.04 -7.92
N TRP A 217 3.31 3.69 -7.11
CA TRP A 217 3.69 4.43 -5.91
C TRP A 217 4.90 5.29 -6.21
N ARG A 218 4.71 6.61 -6.16
CA ARG A 218 5.69 7.58 -6.61
C ARG A 218 6.03 8.53 -5.47
N TYR A 219 7.30 8.66 -5.15
CA TYR A 219 7.77 9.65 -4.21
C TYR A 219 7.78 11.02 -4.89
N THR A 220 7.11 12.00 -4.31
CA THR A 220 7.13 13.40 -4.73
C THR A 220 8.08 14.18 -3.83
N CYS A 221 8.78 15.17 -4.39
CA CYS A 221 9.49 16.22 -3.67
C CYS A 221 8.72 17.56 -3.70
N ASP A 222 7.66 17.69 -4.51
CA ASP A 222 6.98 18.97 -4.78
C ASP A 222 5.44 18.91 -4.73
N LEU A 223 4.89 18.17 -3.77
CA LEU A 223 3.44 17.98 -3.57
C LEU A 223 2.69 17.48 -4.83
N GLY A 224 3.32 16.63 -5.63
CA GLY A 224 2.72 16.01 -6.82
C GLY A 224 3.09 16.66 -8.15
N ARG A 225 3.53 17.92 -8.14
CA ARG A 225 3.85 18.67 -9.36
C ARG A 225 5.00 18.06 -10.16
N ASP A 226 5.99 17.50 -9.46
CA ASP A 226 7.16 16.84 -10.05
C ASP A 226 6.90 15.40 -10.52
N VAL A 227 5.74 14.84 -10.19
CA VAL A 227 5.27 13.54 -10.69
C VAL A 227 4.09 13.68 -11.66
N GLY A 228 3.66 14.90 -11.98
CA GLY A 228 2.60 15.16 -12.96
C GLY A 228 1.18 15.10 -12.39
N ASP A 229 1.03 15.26 -11.07
CA ASP A 229 -0.27 15.57 -10.48
C ASP A 229 -0.57 17.07 -10.66
N GLU A 230 -1.15 17.41 -11.80
CA GLU A 230 -1.53 18.78 -12.16
C GLU A 230 -2.87 19.17 -11.51
N TYR A 231 -2.96 19.10 -10.18
CA TYR A 231 -4.12 19.59 -9.44
C TYR A 231 -4.05 21.12 -9.25
N MET A 232 -4.06 21.90 -10.35
CA MET A 232 -4.23 23.36 -10.33
C MET A 232 -4.95 23.87 -11.60
N GLY A 233 -6.29 23.90 -11.54
CA GLY A 233 -7.10 25.05 -11.98
C GLY A 233 -7.72 25.07 -13.39
N ASP A 234 -9.03 24.83 -13.45
CA ASP A 234 -9.96 25.65 -14.24
C ASP A 234 -10.82 26.51 -13.28
#